data_AF-A0A1J3DMH9-F1
#
_entry.id   AF-A0A1J3DMH9-F1
#
_cell.length_a   1.000
_cell.length_b   1.000
_cell.length_c   1.000
_cell.angle_alpha   90.00
_cell.angle_beta   90.00
_cell.angle_gamma   90.00
#
_symmetry.space_group_name_H-M   'P 1'
#
loop_
_entity.id
_entity.type
_entity.pdbx_description
1 polymer ?
#
loop_
_entity_poly.entity_id
_entity_poly.type
_entity_poly.pdbx_seq_one_letter_code
_entity_poly.pdbx_strand_id
1 'polypeptide(L)'
;MPERNLAVCNLLLRCFCETGDFKKLFGVYRRMELEGVSENGLTYCYMIRGCSNDRLLYEGKQLHSRVIKSGWNVSNIFVANALVDLYS
;
A
#
# COMPACT_ATOMS: atom_id res chain seq x y z
N MET A 1 -14.42 -14.63 13.80
CA MET A 1 -14.36 -14.15 12.40
C MET A 1 -13.18 -14.85 11.75
N PRO A 2 -13.26 -15.33 10.51
CA PRO A 2 -12.11 -16.03 9.90
C PRO A 2 -10.95 -15.04 9.82
N GLU A 3 -9.82 -15.39 10.43
CA GLU A 3 -8.59 -14.59 10.37
C GLU A 3 -8.26 -14.32 8.91
N ARG A 4 -8.38 -13.06 8.49
CA ARG A 4 -8.05 -12.68 7.12
C ARG A 4 -6.54 -12.58 7.04
N ASN A 5 -5.91 -13.60 6.44
CA ASN A 5 -4.45 -13.64 6.33
C ASN A 5 -3.95 -12.61 5.27
N LEU A 6 -2.74 -12.09 5.47
CA LEU A 6 -2.04 -11.08 4.66
C LEU A 6 -2.18 -11.30 3.14
N ALA A 7 -2.15 -12.56 2.69
CA ALA A 7 -2.32 -12.91 1.28
C ALA A 7 -3.64 -12.41 0.68
N VAL A 8 -4.76 -12.53 1.42
CA VAL A 8 -6.08 -12.10 0.94
C VAL A 8 -6.15 -10.57 0.89
N CYS A 9 -5.56 -9.89 1.88
CA CYS A 9 -5.50 -8.43 1.88
C CYS A 9 -4.67 -7.91 0.71
N ASN A 10 -3.50 -8.49 0.46
CA ASN A 10 -2.65 -8.12 -0.68
C ASN A 10 -3.33 -8.38 -2.03
N LEU A 11 -4.11 -9.47 -2.16
CA LEU A 11 -4.91 -9.72 -3.36
C LEU A 11 -5.95 -8.61 -3.58
N LEU A 12 -6.68 -8.22 -2.52
CA LEU A 12 -7.64 -7.13 -2.63
C LEU A 12 -6.99 -5.79 -2.96
N LEU A 13 -5.87 -5.47 -2.30
CA LEU A 13 -5.14 -4.23 -2.55
C LEU A 13 -4.68 -4.17 -4.01
N ARG A 14 -4.19 -5.28 -4.57
CA ARG A 14 -3.87 -5.37 -5.99
C ARG A 14 -5.09 -5.08 -6.86
N CYS A 15 -6.21 -5.76 -6.63
CA CYS A 15 -7.42 -5.56 -7.44
C CYS A 15 -7.92 -4.11 -7.38
N PHE A 16 -7.93 -3.49 -6.20
CA PHE A 16 -8.38 -2.09 -6.06
C PHE A 16 -7.39 -1.09 -6.63
N CYS A 17 -6.09 -1.38 -6.56
CA CYS A 17 -5.05 -0.58 -7.21
C CYS A 17 -5.18 -0.62 -8.74
N GLU A 18 -5.44 -1.80 -9.33
CA GLU A 18 -5.61 -1.98 -10.78
C GLU A 18 -6.91 -1.35 -11.30
N THR A 19 -7.96 -1.28 -10.48
CA THR A 19 -9.26 -0.71 -10.84
C THR A 19 -9.41 0.79 -10.51
N GLY A 20 -8.44 1.40 -9.81
CA GLY A 20 -8.50 2.81 -9.42
C GLY A 20 -9.53 3.12 -8.32
N ASP A 21 -9.99 2.11 -7.57
CA ASP A 21 -10.94 2.31 -6.46
C ASP A 21 -10.17 2.65 -5.17
N PHE A 22 -9.65 3.87 -5.09
CA PHE A 22 -8.85 4.33 -3.94
C PHE A 22 -9.61 4.22 -2.61
N LYS A 23 -10.93 4.47 -2.60
CA LYS A 23 -11.72 4.37 -1.37
C LYS A 23 -11.68 2.96 -0.80
N LYS A 24 -11.83 1.94 -1.65
CA LYS A 24 -11.71 0.54 -1.21
C LYS A 24 -10.27 0.16 -0.91
N LEU A 25 -9.30 0.67 -1.67
CA LEU A 25 -7.87 0.45 -1.41
C LEU A 25 -7.49 0.89 0.02
N PHE A 26 -7.76 2.15 0.37
CA PHE A 26 -7.52 2.68 1.72
C PHE A 26 -8.41 2.01 2.77
N GLY A 27 -9.63 1.62 2.42
CA GLY A 27 -10.52 0.87 3.30
C GLY A 27 -9.97 -0.50 3.68
N VAL A 28 -9.30 -1.21 2.77
CA VAL A 28 -8.62 -2.47 3.05
C VAL A 28 -7.38 -2.23 3.90
N TYR A 29 -6.56 -1.23 3.54
CA TYR A 29 -5.35 -0.89 4.31
C TYR A 29 -5.67 -0.53 5.76
N ARG A 30 -6.64 0.35 5.99
CA ARG A 30 -7.11 0.73 7.34
C ARG A 30 -7.61 -0.48 8.13
N ARG A 31 -8.25 -1.43 7.44
CA ARG A 31 -8.72 -2.67 8.09
C ARG A 31 -7.55 -3.55 8.51
N MET A 32 -6.50 -3.68 7.69
CA MET A 32 -5.28 -4.39 8.08
C MET A 32 -4.68 -3.83 9.37
N GLU A 33 -4.62 -2.49 9.49
CA GLU A 33 -4.15 -1.83 10.71
C GLU A 33 -5.01 -2.16 11.93
N LEU A 34 -6.34 -2.10 11.79
CA LEU A 34 -7.28 -2.38 12.87
C LEU A 34 -7.29 -3.85 13.31
N GLU A 35 -7.02 -4.76 12.37
CA GLU A 35 -6.96 -6.20 12.61
C GLU A 35 -5.55 -6.68 13.01
N GLY A 36 -4.55 -5.77 13.08
CA GLY A 36 -3.18 -6.11 13.45
C GLY A 36 -2.43 -6.95 12.40
N VAL A 37 -2.89 -6.93 11.14
CA VAL A 37 -2.24 -7.64 10.04
C VAL A 37 -1.05 -6.83 9.55
N SER A 38 0.17 -7.28 9.88
CA SER A 38 1.41 -6.60 9.50
C SER A 38 1.55 -6.46 8.00
N GLU A 39 1.89 -5.25 7.56
CA GLU A 39 2.12 -4.95 6.15
C GLU A 39 3.47 -5.51 5.67
N ASN A 40 3.57 -5.78 4.36
CA ASN A 40 4.84 -6.15 3.74
C ASN A 40 5.13 -5.25 2.53
N GLY A 41 6.26 -5.49 1.86
CA GLY A 41 6.65 -4.71 0.68
C GLY A 41 5.61 -4.72 -0.45
N LEU A 42 4.82 -5.79 -0.62
CA LEU A 42 3.72 -5.81 -1.59
C LEU A 42 2.58 -4.88 -1.18
N THR A 43 2.21 -4.90 0.10
CA THR A 43 1.21 -3.98 0.66
C THR A 43 1.57 -2.53 0.35
N TYR A 44 2.81 -2.12 0.66
CA TYR A 44 3.27 -0.76 0.37
C TYR A 44 3.35 -0.44 -1.12
N CYS A 45 3.80 -1.39 -1.95
CA CYS A 45 3.83 -1.22 -3.40
C CYS A 45 2.43 -0.90 -3.97
N TYR A 46 1.41 -1.68 -3.61
CA TYR A 46 0.04 -1.42 -4.09
C TYR A 46 -0.54 -0.11 -3.56
N MET A 47 -0.28 0.22 -2.29
CA MET A 47 -0.75 1.47 -1.69
C MET A 47 -0.13 2.70 -2.35
N ILE A 48 1.18 2.67 -2.59
CA ILE A 48 1.90 3.78 -3.22
C ILE A 48 1.47 3.93 -4.68
N ARG A 49 1.39 2.83 -5.46
CA ARG A 49 0.92 2.88 -6.85
C ARG A 49 -0.51 3.40 -6.96
N GLY A 50 -1.39 3.02 -6.05
CA GLY A 50 -2.74 3.58 -5.99
C GLY A 50 -2.73 5.10 -5.77
N CYS A 51 -1.83 5.60 -4.91
CA CYS A 51 -1.68 7.04 -4.72
C CYS A 51 -1.13 7.75 -5.96
N SER A 52 -0.17 7.14 -6.66
CA SER A 52 0.39 7.70 -7.90
C SER A 52 -0.69 7.81 -8.99
N ASN A 53 -1.52 6.78 -9.16
CA ASN A 53 -2.57 6.72 -10.17
C ASN A 53 -3.62 7.84 -9.99
N ASP A 54 -4.04 8.08 -8.75
CA ASP A 54 -5.11 9.05 -8.43
C ASP A 54 -4.57 10.43 -7.98
N ARG A 55 -3.25 10.68 -8.15
CA ARG A 55 -2.56 11.93 -7.76
C ARG A 55 -2.74 12.30 -6.28
N LEU A 56 -2.85 11.30 -5.41
CA LEU A 56 -3.02 11.43 -3.96
C LEU A 56 -1.67 11.62 -3.25
N LEU A 57 -0.97 12.72 -3.57
CA LEU A 57 0.40 12.97 -3.11
C LEU A 57 0.50 13.09 -1.58
N TYR A 58 -0.53 13.62 -0.92
CA TYR A 58 -0.52 13.79 0.52
C TYR A 58 -0.52 12.44 1.26
N GLU A 59 -1.40 11.53 0.86
CA GLU A 59 -1.49 10.16 1.35
C GLU A 59 -0.23 9.36 0.98
N GLY A 60 0.27 9.54 -0.24
CA GLY A 60 1.52 8.94 -0.69
C GLY A 60 2.72 9.33 0.18
N LYS A 61 2.82 10.60 0.61
CA LYS A 61 3.87 11.06 1.55
C LYS A 61 3.76 10.43 2.93
N GLN A 62 2.53 10.21 3.42
CA GLN A 62 2.30 9.49 4.68
C GLN A 62 2.77 8.03 4.57
N LEU A 63 2.44 7.36 3.47
CA LEU A 63 2.90 5.99 3.19
C LEU A 63 4.42 5.93 3.03
N HIS A 64 5.04 6.88 2.33
CA HIS A 64 6.50 6.95 2.21
C HIS A 64 7.18 7.04 3.58
N SER A 65 6.64 7.87 4.49
CA SER A 65 7.16 7.97 5.86
C SER A 65 7.09 6.64 6.61
N ARG A 66 6.02 5.85 6.42
CA ARG A 66 5.89 4.52 7.00
C ARG A 66 6.89 3.54 6.40
N VAL A 67 7.05 3.54 5.08
CA VAL A 67 8.02 2.72 4.36
C VAL A 67 9.44 2.91 4.92
N ILE A 68 9.87 4.17 5.13
CA ILE A 68 11.17 4.47 5.74
C ILE A 68 11.26 3.88 7.16
N LYS A 69 10.25 4.12 8.00
CA LYS A 69 10.24 3.61 9.39
C LYS A 69 10.30 2.07 9.47
N SER A 70 9.70 1.40 8.50
CA SER A 70 9.70 -0.06 8.39
C SER A 70 10.92 -0.66 7.66
N GLY A 71 11.78 0.17 7.06
CA GLY A 71 12.94 -0.29 6.27
C GLY A 71 12.61 -0.92 4.90
N TRP A 72 11.37 -0.77 4.42
CA TRP A 72 10.95 -1.33 3.12
C TRP A 72 11.53 -0.60 1.91
N ASN A 73 11.99 0.64 2.07
CA ASN A 73 12.63 1.42 0.99
C ASN A 73 13.95 0.79 0.49
N VAL A 74 14.70 0.11 1.37
CA VAL A 74 16.00 -0.50 1.02
C VAL A 74 15.83 -1.98 0.68
N SER A 75 14.87 -2.65 1.31
CA SER A 75 14.69 -4.11 1.22
C SER A 75 13.77 -4.56 0.08
N ASN A 76 13.12 -3.64 -0.65
CA ASN A 76 12.17 -4.00 -1.70
C ASN A 76 12.21 -3.07 -2.93
N ILE A 77 12.72 -3.58 -4.05
CA ILE A 77 12.83 -2.85 -5.31
C ILE A 77 11.47 -2.40 -5.88
N PHE A 78 10.40 -3.15 -5.64
CA PHE A 78 9.06 -2.77 -6.12
C PHE A 78 8.53 -1.56 -5.37
N VAL A 79 8.81 -1.45 -4.07
CA VAL A 79 8.46 -0.27 -3.26
C VAL A 79 9.27 0.95 -3.72
N ALA A 80 10.57 0.77 -3.98
CA ALA A 80 11.43 1.85 -4.48
C ALA A 80 10.92 2.40 -5.83
N ASN A 81 10.58 1.53 -6.78
CA ASN A 81 10.03 1.96 -8.07
C ASN A 81 8.67 2.67 -7.91
N ALA A 82 7.77 2.15 -7.07
CA ALA A 82 6.49 2.80 -6.82
C ALA A 82 6.66 4.21 -6.22
N LEU A 83 7.68 4.43 -5.38
CA LEU A 83 7.99 5.76 -4.84
C LEU A 83 8.47 6.71 -5.94
N VAL A 84 9.26 6.24 -6.91
CA VAL A 84 9.66 7.06 -8.07
C VAL A 84 8.42 7.49 -8.85
N ASP A 85 7.50 6.56 -9.13
CA ASP A 85 6.24 6.86 -9.83
C ASP A 85 5.36 7.86 -9.04
N LEU A 86 5.40 7.84 -7.71
CA LEU A 86 4.62 8.76 -6.86
C LEU A 86 5.10 10.22 -6.95
N TYR A 87 6.42 10.43 -7.13
CA TYR A 87 7.02 11.76 -7.13
C TYR A 87 7.33 12.30 -8.54
N SER A 88 7.07 11.52 -9.58
CA SER A 88 7.20 11.93 -10.99
C SER A 88 6.06 12.84 -11.40
#